data_AF-A0A8J2UHH7-F1
#
_entry.id   AF-A0A8J2UHH7-F1
#
_cell.length_a   1.000
_cell.length_b   1.000
_cell.length_c   1.000
_cell.angle_alpha   90.00
_cell.angle_beta   90.00
_cell.angle_gamma   90.00
#
_symmetry.space_group_name_H-M   'P 1'
#
loop_
_entity.id
_entity.type
_entity.pdbx_description
1 polymer ?
#
loop_
_entity_poly.entity_id
_entity_poly.type
_entity_poly.pdbx_seq_one_letter_code
_entity_poly.pdbx_strand_id
1 'polypeptide(L)'
;MSMIGQFIRIPAAELQTYLKDSALLEERLDSVEGDEEEFFDIDKSWDALSFLLTGHTLENVSSATPPLSWTIFGNGTVDPEQELGYGPAKYLTSEEVQAVHQAISSLSATALMERYDAEKLNAHHIYPEQWDDSSDWTTYLADNFEALKDFYAKAAIEHQAMILFLT
;
A
#
# COMPACT_ATOMS: atom_id res chain seq x y z
N MET A 1 13.23 -14.86 -3.36
CA MET A 1 12.89 -13.46 -3.64
C MET A 1 11.85 -13.06 -2.61
N SER A 2 11.96 -11.85 -2.06
CA SER A 2 10.94 -11.34 -1.13
C SER A 2 9.87 -10.61 -1.94
N MET A 3 8.66 -10.51 -1.40
CA MET A 3 7.59 -9.63 -1.91
C MET A 3 7.50 -8.38 -1.04
N ILE A 4 7.68 -7.20 -1.65
CA ILE A 4 7.67 -5.90 -0.96
C ILE A 4 6.59 -4.98 -1.51
N GLY A 5 6.06 -4.09 -0.67
CA GLY A 5 5.00 -3.14 -1.05
C GLY A 5 5.55 -1.78 -1.42
N GLN A 6 5.19 -1.30 -2.61
CA GLN A 6 5.75 -0.08 -3.19
C GLN A 6 4.66 0.85 -3.71
N PHE A 7 4.94 2.15 -3.62
CA PHE A 7 4.01 3.23 -3.93
C PHE A 7 4.73 4.32 -4.70
N ILE A 8 4.09 4.88 -5.71
CA ILE A 8 4.51 6.14 -6.32
C ILE A 8 3.40 7.17 -6.29
N ARG A 9 3.74 8.43 -6.01
CA ARG A 9 2.85 9.57 -6.19
C ARG A 9 3.05 10.13 -7.59
N ILE A 10 1.96 10.40 -8.28
CA ILE A 10 2.00 10.97 -9.62
C ILE A 10 1.00 12.12 -9.75
N PRO A 11 1.29 13.13 -10.57
CA PRO A 11 0.27 14.10 -10.98
C PRO A 11 -0.99 13.37 -11.46
N ALA A 12 -2.17 13.83 -11.04
CA ALA A 12 -3.43 13.16 -11.37
C ALA A 12 -3.66 13.02 -12.90
N ALA A 13 -3.07 13.91 -13.71
CA ALA A 13 -3.12 13.83 -15.16
C ALA A 13 -2.28 12.68 -15.75
N GLU A 14 -1.17 12.28 -15.09
CA GLU A 14 -0.31 11.18 -15.55
C GLU A 14 -1.00 9.82 -15.44
N LEU A 15 -1.91 9.64 -14.48
CA LEU A 15 -2.67 8.40 -14.34
C LEU A 15 -3.38 8.01 -15.65
N GLN A 16 -3.95 8.98 -16.37
CA GLN A 16 -4.64 8.73 -17.64
C GLN A 16 -3.71 8.31 -18.77
N THR A 17 -2.41 8.60 -18.67
CA THR A 17 -1.40 8.12 -19.60
C THR A 17 -1.20 6.63 -19.42
N TYR A 18 -1.00 6.17 -18.19
CA TYR A 18 -0.76 4.75 -17.88
C TYR A 18 -1.99 3.87 -18.11
N LEU A 19 -3.20 4.40 -17.85
CA LEU A 19 -4.43 3.66 -18.14
C LEU A 19 -4.71 3.49 -19.65
N LYS A 20 -4.05 4.29 -20.50
CA LYS A 20 -4.16 4.16 -21.97
C LYS A 20 -3.03 3.32 -22.55
N ASP A 21 -1.84 3.43 -21.97
CA ASP A 21 -0.64 2.74 -22.39
C ASP A 21 0.20 2.39 -21.15
N SER A 22 0.01 1.17 -20.66
CA SER A 22 0.62 0.63 -19.44
C SER A 22 2.13 0.39 -19.60
N ALA A 23 2.61 0.24 -20.83
CA ALA A 23 4.04 0.08 -21.12
C ALA A 23 4.88 1.30 -20.71
N LEU A 24 4.26 2.48 -20.59
CA LEU A 24 4.92 3.70 -20.13
C LEU A 24 5.16 3.72 -18.60
N LEU A 25 4.52 2.82 -17.84
CA LEU A 25 4.64 2.79 -16.39
C LEU A 25 6.00 2.25 -15.95
N GLU A 26 6.54 1.22 -16.61
CA GLU A 26 7.82 0.62 -16.22
C GLU A 26 8.97 1.64 -16.31
N GLU A 27 9.08 2.37 -17.43
CA GLU A 27 10.08 3.45 -17.57
C GLU A 27 9.89 4.55 -16.51
N ARG A 28 8.64 4.85 -16.14
CA ARG A 28 8.36 5.82 -15.08
C ARG A 28 8.86 5.31 -13.73
N LEU A 29 8.63 4.05 -13.40
CA LEU A 29 9.05 3.45 -12.13
C LEU A 29 10.57 3.42 -12.00
N ASP A 30 11.28 3.01 -13.05
CA ASP A 30 12.74 3.05 -13.10
C ASP A 30 13.29 4.47 -12.90
N SER A 31 12.55 5.50 -13.36
CA SER A 31 12.96 6.90 -13.23
C SER A 31 12.87 7.46 -11.80
N VAL A 32 12.01 6.88 -10.96
CA VAL A 32 11.77 7.33 -9.57
C VAL A 32 12.26 6.37 -8.51
N GLU A 33 12.80 5.22 -8.89
CA GLU A 33 13.38 4.29 -7.93
C GLU A 33 14.47 5.01 -7.11
N GLY A 34 14.27 5.07 -5.78
CA GLY A 34 15.15 5.79 -4.86
C GLY A 34 14.89 7.30 -4.73
N ASP A 35 13.93 7.87 -5.45
CA ASP A 35 13.43 9.23 -5.20
C ASP A 35 12.44 9.20 -4.02
N GLU A 36 12.93 9.47 -2.81
CA GLU A 36 12.14 9.45 -1.57
C GLU A 36 10.97 10.45 -1.56
N GLU A 37 10.91 11.41 -2.49
CA GLU A 37 9.73 12.27 -2.63
C GLU A 37 8.62 11.54 -3.39
N GLU A 38 8.92 10.97 -4.55
CA GLU A 38 7.89 10.38 -5.42
C GLU A 38 7.66 8.89 -5.19
N PHE A 39 8.63 8.17 -4.60
CA PHE A 39 8.64 6.73 -4.41
C PHE A 39 8.74 6.38 -2.93
N PHE A 40 7.99 5.36 -2.52
CA PHE A 40 7.99 4.87 -1.16
C PHE A 40 7.82 3.35 -1.11
N ASP A 41 8.52 2.73 -0.17
CA ASP A 41 8.59 1.28 0.01
C ASP A 41 8.32 0.97 1.49
N ILE A 42 7.38 0.05 1.74
CA ILE A 42 7.02 -0.41 3.10
C ILE A 42 7.57 -1.81 3.40
N ASP A 43 8.52 -2.27 2.59
CA ASP A 43 9.16 -3.57 2.61
C ASP A 43 8.08 -4.67 2.71
N LYS A 44 8.21 -5.61 3.63
CA LYS A 44 7.35 -6.79 3.79
C LYS A 44 6.11 -6.52 4.65
N SER A 45 5.87 -5.28 5.06
CA SER A 45 4.77 -4.96 5.97
C SER A 45 3.39 -4.91 5.30
N TRP A 46 3.33 -4.91 3.96
CA TRP A 46 2.11 -4.67 3.18
C TRP A 46 0.92 -5.57 3.57
N ASP A 47 1.13 -6.87 3.76
CA ASP A 47 0.04 -7.81 4.06
C ASP A 47 -0.48 -7.64 5.49
N ALA A 48 0.44 -7.56 6.45
CA ALA A 48 0.09 -7.32 7.84
C ALA A 48 -0.57 -5.96 8.04
N LEU A 49 -0.09 -4.89 7.41
CA LEU A 49 -0.76 -3.60 7.48
C LEU A 49 -2.17 -3.67 6.89
N SER A 50 -2.34 -4.32 5.74
CA SER A 50 -3.68 -4.55 5.16
C SER A 50 -4.59 -5.31 6.12
N PHE A 51 -4.10 -6.39 6.72
CA PHE A 51 -4.85 -7.20 7.68
C PHE A 51 -5.18 -6.43 8.96
N LEU A 52 -4.26 -5.65 9.51
CA LEU A 52 -4.51 -4.87 10.72
C LEU A 52 -5.52 -3.74 10.49
N LEU A 53 -5.50 -3.14 9.30
CA LEU A 53 -6.43 -2.09 8.91
C LEU A 53 -7.85 -2.62 8.68
N THR A 54 -7.96 -3.81 8.06
CA THR A 54 -9.24 -4.30 7.53
C THR A 54 -9.79 -5.52 8.24
N GLY A 55 -8.96 -6.31 8.92
CA GLY A 55 -9.28 -7.65 9.44
C GLY A 55 -9.43 -8.72 8.36
N HIS A 56 -9.03 -8.45 7.12
CA HIS A 56 -9.21 -9.32 5.96
C HIS A 56 -7.86 -9.82 5.43
N THR A 57 -7.85 -11.07 5.01
CA THR A 57 -6.73 -11.72 4.29
C THR A 57 -6.78 -11.38 2.81
N LEU A 58 -5.70 -11.63 2.07
CA LEU A 58 -5.69 -11.51 0.60
C LEU A 58 -6.89 -12.18 -0.10
N GLU A 59 -7.32 -13.35 0.36
CA GLU A 59 -8.43 -14.10 -0.25
C GLU A 59 -9.78 -13.37 -0.17
N ASN A 60 -9.97 -12.48 0.81
CA ASN A 60 -11.24 -11.84 1.10
C ASN A 60 -11.16 -10.32 1.25
N VAL A 61 -10.01 -9.70 0.98
CA VAL A 61 -9.83 -8.24 1.05
C VAL A 61 -10.74 -7.48 0.08
N SER A 62 -11.19 -8.13 -0.99
CA SER A 62 -12.21 -7.58 -1.91
C SER A 62 -13.57 -7.33 -1.24
N SER A 63 -13.82 -7.95 -0.08
CA SER A 63 -15.02 -7.73 0.74
C SER A 63 -14.80 -6.73 1.88
N ALA A 64 -13.56 -6.27 2.08
CA ALA A 64 -13.23 -5.26 3.08
C ALA A 64 -13.83 -3.89 2.70
N THR A 65 -14.12 -3.07 3.71
CA THR A 65 -14.80 -1.79 3.50
C THR A 65 -13.82 -0.69 3.08
N PRO A 66 -14.06 -0.01 1.95
CA PRO A 66 -13.34 1.21 1.60
C PRO A 66 -13.55 2.35 2.60
N PRO A 67 -12.59 3.28 2.74
CA PRO A 67 -11.36 3.37 1.95
C PRO A 67 -10.17 2.59 2.54
N LEU A 68 -10.30 1.97 3.72
CA LEU A 68 -9.18 1.25 4.37
C LEU A 68 -8.68 0.06 3.55
N SER A 69 -9.57 -0.63 2.83
CA SER A 69 -9.20 -1.74 1.93
C SER A 69 -8.33 -1.29 0.75
N TRP A 70 -8.35 -0.01 0.41
CA TRP A 70 -7.63 0.56 -0.72
C TRP A 70 -6.20 0.98 -0.38
N THR A 71 -5.84 1.03 0.91
CA THR A 71 -4.54 1.54 1.38
C THR A 71 -3.34 0.80 0.80
N ILE A 72 -3.45 -0.50 0.54
CA ILE A 72 -2.37 -1.31 -0.03
C ILE A 72 -2.68 -1.77 -1.45
N PHE A 73 -3.95 -2.08 -1.73
CA PHE A 73 -4.36 -2.72 -2.98
C PHE A 73 -5.04 -1.79 -3.99
N GLY A 74 -5.15 -0.50 -3.68
CA GLY A 74 -5.83 0.47 -4.52
C GLY A 74 -7.32 0.15 -4.72
N ASN A 75 -7.97 0.90 -5.61
CA ASN A 75 -9.34 0.62 -6.06
C ASN A 75 -9.37 0.20 -7.54
N GLY A 76 -8.40 0.67 -8.33
CA GLY A 76 -8.26 0.34 -9.74
C GLY A 76 -7.05 -0.54 -10.03
N THR A 77 -7.04 -1.16 -11.21
CA THR A 77 -5.88 -1.86 -11.78
C THR A 77 -5.48 -1.12 -13.05
N VAL A 78 -4.19 -0.80 -13.20
CA VAL A 78 -3.69 -0.04 -14.36
C VAL A 78 -3.93 -0.82 -15.64
N ASP A 79 -3.39 -2.04 -15.68
CA ASP A 79 -3.58 -3.00 -16.76
C ASP A 79 -3.59 -4.41 -16.18
N PRO A 80 -4.71 -5.15 -16.23
CA PRO A 80 -4.79 -6.51 -15.70
C PRO A 80 -3.89 -7.53 -16.42
N GLU A 81 -3.40 -7.21 -17.62
CA GLU A 81 -2.51 -8.09 -18.39
C GLU A 81 -1.02 -7.76 -18.19
N GLN A 82 -0.70 -6.61 -17.59
CA GLN A 82 0.67 -6.23 -17.26
C GLN A 82 1.11 -6.90 -15.96
N GLU A 83 2.26 -7.58 -16.00
CA GLU A 83 2.89 -8.15 -14.81
C GLU A 83 4.01 -7.23 -14.34
N LEU A 84 3.84 -6.63 -13.16
CA LEU A 84 4.80 -5.74 -12.53
C LEU A 84 5.18 -6.31 -11.16
N GLY A 85 6.09 -7.29 -11.17
CA GLY A 85 6.52 -8.02 -9.98
C GLY A 85 5.61 -9.20 -9.65
N TYR A 86 4.79 -9.08 -8.61
CA TYR A 86 3.86 -10.12 -8.12
C TYR A 86 2.41 -9.88 -8.56
N GLY A 87 2.21 -9.15 -9.65
CA GLY A 87 0.92 -8.93 -10.29
C GLY A 87 0.84 -7.55 -10.96
N PRO A 88 -0.36 -7.13 -11.39
CA PRO A 88 -0.54 -5.84 -12.03
C PRO A 88 -0.51 -4.70 -11.03
N ALA A 89 0.03 -3.55 -11.48
CA ALA A 89 -0.03 -2.32 -10.73
C ALA A 89 -1.48 -1.90 -10.44
N LYS A 90 -1.70 -1.44 -9.22
CA LYS A 90 -2.96 -0.87 -8.73
C LYS A 90 -2.88 0.64 -8.73
N TYR A 91 -4.02 1.30 -8.69
CA TYR A 91 -4.04 2.75 -8.58
C TYR A 91 -5.15 3.27 -7.68
N LEU A 92 -4.97 4.52 -7.28
CA LEU A 92 -5.97 5.39 -6.66
C LEU A 92 -6.02 6.71 -7.43
N THR A 93 -7.24 7.21 -7.68
CA THR A 93 -7.41 8.59 -8.15
C THR A 93 -7.06 9.57 -7.02
N SER A 94 -6.89 10.86 -7.34
CA SER A 94 -6.58 11.86 -6.32
C SER A 94 -7.69 12.04 -5.28
N GLU A 95 -8.95 11.81 -5.66
CA GLU A 95 -10.08 11.81 -4.73
C GLU A 95 -10.03 10.58 -3.80
N GLU A 96 -9.66 9.42 -4.33
CA GLU A 96 -9.52 8.19 -3.54
C GLU A 96 -8.31 8.26 -2.60
N VAL A 97 -7.20 8.85 -3.04
CA VAL A 97 -6.05 9.18 -2.18
C VAL A 97 -6.48 10.05 -1.00
N GLN A 98 -7.29 11.09 -1.24
CA GLN A 98 -7.81 11.94 -0.17
C GLN A 98 -8.70 11.14 0.81
N ALA A 99 -9.56 10.26 0.30
CA ALA A 99 -10.42 9.42 1.13
C ALA A 99 -9.61 8.44 1.99
N VAL A 100 -8.59 7.79 1.41
CA VAL A 100 -7.66 6.91 2.14
C VAL A 100 -6.92 7.70 3.20
N HIS A 101 -6.31 8.84 2.84
CA HIS A 101 -5.59 9.72 3.76
C HIS A 101 -6.45 10.09 4.97
N GLN A 102 -7.71 10.51 4.75
CA GLN A 102 -8.63 10.85 5.84
C GLN A 102 -8.91 9.68 6.78
N ALA A 103 -9.10 8.48 6.24
CA ALA A 103 -9.37 7.30 7.04
C ALA A 103 -8.15 6.87 7.87
N ILE A 104 -6.97 6.76 7.26
CA ILE A 104 -5.77 6.32 7.97
C ILE A 104 -5.23 7.38 8.94
N SER A 105 -5.47 8.67 8.68
CA SER A 105 -5.09 9.75 9.60
C SER A 105 -5.88 9.75 10.91
N SER A 106 -7.07 9.13 10.92
CA SER A 106 -7.86 8.95 12.15
C SER A 106 -7.31 7.86 13.08
N LEU A 107 -6.36 7.06 12.60
CA LEU A 107 -5.75 5.95 13.34
C LEU A 107 -4.33 6.33 13.80
N SER A 108 -4.01 6.05 15.06
CA SER A 108 -2.62 6.09 15.54
C SER A 108 -1.96 4.73 15.30
N ALA A 109 -0.66 4.70 15.03
CA ALA A 109 0.08 3.45 14.97
C ALA A 109 -0.07 2.62 16.25
N THR A 110 -0.05 3.26 17.42
CA THR A 110 -0.28 2.57 18.70
C THR A 110 -1.61 1.83 18.72
N ALA A 111 -2.72 2.49 18.34
CA ALA A 111 -4.04 1.85 18.30
C ALA A 111 -4.15 0.77 17.21
N LEU A 112 -3.39 0.90 16.12
CA LEU A 112 -3.30 -0.15 15.10
C LEU A 112 -2.54 -1.38 15.64
N MET A 113 -1.43 -1.16 16.35
CA MET A 113 -0.60 -2.23 16.91
C MET A 113 -1.29 -2.96 18.08
N GLU A 114 -2.27 -2.35 18.75
CA GLU A 114 -3.15 -3.08 19.68
C GLU A 114 -3.94 -4.22 19.02
N ARG A 115 -4.05 -4.24 17.68
CA ARG A 115 -4.68 -5.31 16.91
C ARG A 115 -3.71 -6.42 16.50
N TYR A 116 -2.41 -6.24 16.75
CA TYR A 116 -1.38 -7.20 16.40
C TYR A 116 -1.52 -8.47 17.26
N ASP A 117 -1.51 -9.61 16.58
CA ASP A 117 -1.56 -10.93 17.18
C ASP A 117 -0.75 -11.87 16.28
N ALA A 118 0.45 -12.24 16.73
CA ALA A 118 1.38 -13.03 15.94
C ALA A 118 0.81 -14.42 15.58
N GLU A 119 0.14 -15.08 16.52
CA GLU A 119 -0.50 -16.37 16.27
C GLU A 119 -1.57 -16.25 15.20
N LYS A 120 -2.40 -15.21 15.28
CA LYS A 120 -3.47 -14.95 14.30
C LYS A 120 -2.92 -14.62 12.92
N LEU A 121 -1.88 -13.79 12.83
CA LEU A 121 -1.23 -13.45 11.55
C LEU A 121 -0.66 -14.71 10.89
N ASN A 122 0.07 -15.53 11.64
CA ASN A 122 0.62 -16.78 11.13
C ASN A 122 -0.48 -17.80 10.75
N ALA A 123 -1.54 -17.91 11.56
CA ALA A 123 -2.66 -18.81 11.27
C ALA A 123 -3.44 -18.43 9.99
N HIS A 124 -3.44 -17.14 9.64
CA HIS A 124 -4.03 -16.64 8.40
C HIS A 124 -3.04 -16.58 7.24
N HIS A 125 -1.83 -17.12 7.39
CA HIS A 125 -0.78 -17.07 6.37
C HIS A 125 -0.44 -15.64 5.92
N ILE A 126 -0.51 -14.67 6.83
CA ILE A 126 -0.18 -13.29 6.53
C ILE A 126 1.32 -13.19 6.28
N TYR A 127 1.71 -12.76 5.09
CA TYR A 127 3.10 -12.63 4.70
C TYR A 127 3.84 -11.67 5.66
N PRO A 128 5.07 -11.98 6.11
CA PRO A 128 5.95 -13.06 5.66
C PRO A 128 5.86 -14.39 6.45
N GLU A 129 4.80 -14.61 7.24
CA GLU A 129 4.55 -15.87 7.99
C GLU A 129 5.63 -16.24 9.03
N GLN A 130 6.28 -15.22 9.61
CA GLN A 130 7.31 -15.38 10.63
C GLN A 130 7.09 -14.42 11.80
N TRP A 131 5.81 -14.13 12.08
CA TRP A 131 5.41 -13.22 13.14
C TRP A 131 5.67 -13.85 14.51
N ASP A 132 6.17 -13.05 15.44
CA ASP A 132 6.35 -13.44 16.84
C ASP A 132 5.98 -12.28 17.78
N ASP A 133 6.01 -12.54 19.09
CA ASP A 133 5.65 -11.56 20.11
C ASP A 133 6.78 -10.53 20.40
N SER A 134 7.81 -10.46 19.56
CA SER A 134 8.85 -9.44 19.73
C SER A 134 8.30 -8.05 19.46
N SER A 135 8.79 -7.08 20.24
CA SER A 135 8.49 -5.66 20.01
C SER A 135 9.01 -5.17 18.66
N ASP A 136 9.99 -5.87 18.07
CA ASP A 136 10.62 -5.50 16.81
C ASP A 136 9.58 -5.51 15.67
N TRP A 137 8.68 -6.50 15.62
CA TRP A 137 7.60 -6.54 14.63
C TRP A 137 6.61 -5.40 14.79
N THR A 138 6.14 -5.14 16.01
CA THR A 138 5.20 -4.03 16.25
C THR A 138 5.83 -2.67 15.99
N THR A 139 7.13 -2.51 16.26
CA THR A 139 7.87 -1.28 15.96
C THR A 139 8.02 -1.11 14.45
N TYR A 140 8.46 -2.16 13.76
CA TYR A 140 8.57 -2.19 12.30
C TYR A 140 7.25 -1.86 11.58
N LEU A 141 6.14 -2.46 12.03
CA LEU A 141 4.81 -2.19 11.46
C LEU A 141 4.33 -0.77 11.79
N ALA A 142 4.57 -0.28 13.01
CA ALA A 142 4.22 1.08 13.41
C ALA A 142 4.98 2.12 12.58
N ASP A 143 6.29 1.96 12.42
CA ASP A 143 7.15 2.87 11.67
C ASP A 143 6.74 2.93 10.19
N ASN A 144 6.51 1.76 9.57
CA ASN A 144 6.00 1.69 8.20
C ASN A 144 4.61 2.33 8.05
N PHE A 145 3.72 2.13 9.02
CA PHE A 145 2.38 2.71 8.97
C PHE A 145 2.40 4.24 9.08
N GLU A 146 3.18 4.82 9.99
CA GLU A 146 3.30 6.28 10.10
C GLU A 146 3.96 6.88 8.85
N ALA A 147 5.02 6.25 8.33
CA ALA A 147 5.65 6.71 7.09
C ALA A 147 4.69 6.62 5.89
N LEU A 148 3.88 5.57 5.80
CA LEU A 148 2.83 5.46 4.77
C LEU A 148 1.75 6.55 4.92
N LYS A 149 1.36 6.87 6.15
CA LYS A 149 0.42 7.98 6.41
C LYS A 149 0.97 9.32 5.92
N ASP A 150 2.25 9.58 6.18
CA ASP A 150 2.92 10.79 5.70
C ASP A 150 2.97 10.84 4.18
N PHE A 151 3.25 9.70 3.52
CA PHE A 151 3.25 9.61 2.07
C PHE A 151 1.88 9.89 1.45
N TYR A 152 0.81 9.30 2.01
CA TYR A 152 -0.57 9.61 1.63
C TYR A 152 -0.95 11.07 1.91
N ALA A 153 -0.45 11.66 2.99
CA ALA A 153 -0.70 13.06 3.32
C ALA A 153 -0.08 14.00 2.28
N LYS A 154 1.17 13.77 1.88
CA LYS A 154 1.82 14.53 0.79
C LYS A 154 1.02 14.43 -0.51
N ALA A 155 0.64 13.21 -0.90
CA ALA A 155 -0.17 12.98 -2.10
C ALA A 155 -1.52 13.70 -2.06
N ALA A 156 -2.20 13.66 -0.91
CA ALA A 156 -3.49 14.33 -0.72
C ALA A 156 -3.38 15.86 -0.79
N ILE A 157 -2.33 16.45 -0.21
CA ILE A 157 -2.06 17.90 -0.25
C ILE A 157 -1.79 18.38 -1.69
N GLU A 158 -1.06 17.58 -2.46
CA GLU A 158 -0.69 17.90 -3.84
C GLU A 158 -1.76 17.47 -4.86
N HIS A 159 -2.89 16.92 -4.40
CA HIS A 159 -3.97 16.38 -5.25
C HIS A 159 -3.48 15.36 -6.29
N GLN A 160 -2.54 14.51 -5.89
CA GLN A 160 -1.93 13.49 -6.73
C GLN A 160 -2.71 12.18 -6.71
N ALA A 161 -2.57 11.42 -7.80
CA ALA A 161 -2.94 10.02 -7.84
C ALA A 161 -1.79 9.18 -7.30
N MET A 162 -2.05 7.91 -7.00
CA MET A 162 -1.02 6.96 -6.56
C MET A 162 -1.08 5.67 -7.36
N ILE A 163 0.08 5.11 -7.67
CA ILE A 163 0.24 3.74 -8.16
C ILE A 163 0.82 2.90 -7.03
N LEU A 164 0.31 1.67 -6.88
CA LEU A 164 0.69 0.72 -5.84
C LEU A 164 1.04 -0.61 -6.49
N PHE A 165 2.10 -1.27 -6.07
CA PHE A 165 2.54 -2.51 -6.69
C PHE A 165 3.40 -3.33 -5.73
N LEU A 166 3.55 -4.62 -6.04
CA LEU A 166 4.31 -5.58 -5.25
C LEU A 166 5.45 -6.14 -6.10
N THR A 167 6.71 -6.07 -5.65
CA THR A 167 7.90 -6.58 -6.37
C THR A 167 8.76 -7.52 -5.56
#